data_AF-A0A0G4PW10-F1
#
_entry.id   AF-A0A0G4PW10-F1
#
_cell.length_a   1.000
_cell.length_b   1.000
_cell.length_c   1.000
_cell.angle_alpha   90.00
_cell.angle_beta   90.00
_cell.angle_gamma   90.00
#
_symmetry.space_group_name_H-M   'P 1'
#
loop_
_entity.id
_entity.type
_entity.pdbx_description
1 polymer ?
#
loop_
_entity_poly.entity_id
_entity_poly.type
_entity_poly.pdbx_seq_one_letter_code
_entity_poly.pdbx_strand_id
1 'polypeptide(L)'
;MTTDVDESIGSTLIPSGKSRSGTEPSQLGTPPYPSHWRLPLLFTNRLYARYRANLKAHFAAMPPTKLGSAVPQLQELAKWVYESAKMQQDKSICVDDNQFEKTLPLLKALGYDKIQGYGFAIHRISGNTEIIKGDGIRTLFFPLSVGSGRESIASGNVEVAGVMLTPGTFMEIDSTTDLDARLDCLIVYLPERR
;
A
#
# COMPACT_ATOMS: atom_id res chain seq x y z
N MET A 1 37.90 10.10 60.61
CA MET A 1 37.65 8.99 61.56
C MET A 1 36.20 9.08 62.00
N THR A 2 35.53 7.94 62.21
CA THR A 2 34.40 7.67 63.15
C THR A 2 33.30 8.74 63.36
N THR A 3 32.00 8.48 63.09
CA THR A 3 31.41 7.27 62.44
C THR A 3 30.24 7.58 61.46
N ASP A 4 28.91 7.43 61.67
CA ASP A 4 28.07 6.87 62.74
C ASP A 4 26.58 6.67 62.30
N VAL A 5 25.75 6.01 63.13
CA VAL A 5 24.27 5.80 63.00
C VAL A 5 23.75 4.84 61.91
N ASP A 6 23.80 3.53 62.21
CA ASP A 6 22.65 2.64 62.55
C ASP A 6 21.19 3.02 62.14
N GLU A 7 20.25 2.10 61.90
CA GLU A 7 20.29 0.61 61.88
C GLU A 7 19.07 0.04 61.08
N SER A 8 19.06 -1.30 60.97
CA SER A 8 17.88 -2.17 61.09
C SER A 8 17.15 -2.66 59.83
N ILE A 9 16.50 -3.82 60.02
CA ILE A 9 16.12 -4.80 59.00
C ILE A 9 14.70 -5.31 59.29
N GLY A 10 13.81 -5.33 58.29
CA GLY A 10 12.42 -5.77 58.45
C GLY A 10 11.95 -6.70 57.32
N SER A 11 12.09 -8.01 57.51
CA SER A 11 11.68 -9.02 56.53
C SER A 11 10.28 -9.58 56.80
N THR A 12 9.59 -9.96 55.72
CA THR A 12 8.49 -10.95 55.67
C THR A 12 7.15 -10.58 56.32
N LEU A 13 6.09 -10.55 55.49
CA LEU A 13 4.87 -11.32 55.75
C LEU A 13 4.04 -11.52 54.47
N ILE A 14 3.55 -12.75 54.24
CA ILE A 14 2.59 -13.10 53.19
C ILE A 14 1.29 -13.55 53.85
N PRO A 15 0.12 -13.03 53.42
CA PRO A 15 -1.15 -13.73 53.54
C PRO A 15 -1.66 -14.21 52.17
N SER A 16 -2.31 -15.38 52.15
CA SER A 16 -2.89 -15.98 50.95
C SER A 16 -4.36 -15.59 50.77
N GLY A 17 -4.81 -15.35 49.53
CA GLY A 17 -6.19 -14.97 49.20
C GLY A 17 -6.66 -15.59 47.88
N LYS A 18 -7.89 -16.11 47.85
CA LYS A 18 -8.51 -16.77 46.68
C LYS A 18 -9.73 -15.99 46.17
N SER A 19 -10.03 -16.19 44.87
CA SER A 19 -11.35 -16.20 44.22
C SER A 19 -11.71 -15.08 43.23
N ARG A 20 -11.84 -15.52 41.97
CA ARG A 20 -12.66 -15.05 40.83
C ARG A 20 -13.56 -13.81 41.00
N SER A 21 -13.23 -12.76 40.24
CA SER A 21 -14.04 -12.22 39.13
C SER A 21 -13.12 -11.34 38.25
N GLY A 22 -13.40 -11.02 36.98
CA GLY A 22 -14.55 -11.38 36.16
C GLY A 22 -15.20 -10.18 35.43
N THR A 23 -14.41 -9.39 34.69
CA THR A 23 -14.88 -8.36 33.71
C THR A 23 -13.76 -8.06 32.71
N GLU A 24 -14.05 -8.09 31.41
CA GLU A 24 -13.19 -7.51 30.36
C GLU A 24 -13.43 -5.99 30.21
N PRO A 25 -12.39 -5.19 29.92
CA PRO A 25 -12.55 -3.87 29.31
C PRO A 25 -12.19 -3.92 27.81
N SER A 26 -13.23 -3.90 26.97
CA SER A 26 -13.26 -3.26 25.64
C SER A 26 -12.12 -3.54 24.66
N GLN A 27 -12.37 -4.46 23.71
CA GLN A 27 -11.64 -4.41 22.43
C GLN A 27 -11.92 -3.07 21.72
N LEU A 28 -10.88 -2.32 21.41
CA LEU A 28 -10.98 -1.11 20.60
C LEU A 28 -11.30 -1.52 19.15
N GLY A 29 -12.44 -1.06 18.63
CA GLY A 29 -13.00 -1.57 17.37
C GLY A 29 -12.07 -1.39 16.17
N THR A 30 -11.62 -2.50 15.59
CA THR A 30 -10.96 -2.51 14.29
C THR A 30 -11.97 -2.16 13.18
N PRO A 31 -11.57 -1.39 12.15
CA PRO A 31 -12.48 -1.09 11.04
C PRO A 31 -12.80 -2.38 10.26
N PRO A 32 -14.06 -2.56 9.81
CA PRO A 32 -14.50 -3.80 9.17
C PRO A 32 -13.99 -3.92 7.73
N TYR A 33 -12.72 -4.32 7.56
CA TYR A 33 -12.24 -4.85 6.28
C TYR A 33 -12.96 -6.18 5.99
N PRO A 34 -13.75 -6.28 4.90
CA PRO A 34 -14.50 -7.50 4.64
C PRO A 34 -13.54 -8.61 4.16
N SER A 35 -13.69 -9.79 4.74
CA SER A 35 -12.71 -10.89 4.67
C SER A 35 -12.58 -11.59 3.31
N HIS A 36 -13.30 -11.15 2.28
CA HIS A 36 -13.29 -11.75 0.94
C HIS A 36 -12.12 -11.31 0.04
N TRP A 37 -11.36 -10.27 0.39
CA TRP A 37 -10.23 -9.76 -0.42
C TRP A 37 -8.93 -10.61 -0.35
N ARG A 38 -9.04 -11.92 -0.07
CA ARG A 38 -7.90 -12.86 -0.13
C ARG A 38 -7.71 -13.40 -1.56
N LEU A 39 -7.14 -12.58 -2.44
CA LEU A 39 -6.67 -13.05 -3.75
C LEU A 39 -5.44 -13.98 -3.59
N PRO A 40 -5.43 -15.19 -4.18
CA PRO A 40 -4.29 -16.10 -4.10
C PRO A 40 -3.22 -15.77 -5.14
N LEU A 41 -2.13 -15.14 -4.71
CA LEU A 41 -0.92 -14.96 -5.53
C LEU A 41 -0.21 -16.32 -5.72
N LEU A 42 -0.42 -16.97 -6.87
CA LEU A 42 0.20 -18.25 -7.22
C LEU A 42 1.22 -18.10 -8.35
N PHE A 43 2.49 -17.95 -7.98
CA PHE A 43 3.62 -18.09 -8.91
C PHE A 43 3.65 -19.51 -9.50
N THR A 44 3.68 -19.62 -10.84
CA THR A 44 4.39 -20.72 -11.51
C THR A 44 5.21 -20.19 -12.67
N ASN A 45 6.43 -20.69 -12.81
CA ASN A 45 7.42 -20.17 -13.76
C ASN A 45 7.76 -21.25 -14.82
N ARG A 46 8.23 -20.83 -16.01
CA ARG A 46 8.72 -21.60 -17.18
C ARG A 46 7.80 -21.85 -18.40
N LEU A 47 6.47 -21.73 -18.35
CA LEU A 47 5.64 -21.82 -19.58
C LEU A 47 5.48 -20.48 -20.32
N TYR A 48 5.57 -19.35 -19.60
CA TYR A 48 5.27 -18.00 -20.08
C TYR A 48 6.14 -17.53 -21.27
N ALA A 49 7.40 -17.96 -21.33
CA ALA A 49 8.40 -17.43 -22.26
C ALA A 49 8.05 -17.58 -23.77
N ARG A 50 7.21 -18.57 -24.13
CA ARG A 50 6.82 -18.84 -25.52
C ARG A 50 5.58 -18.06 -25.99
N TYR A 51 4.80 -17.49 -25.08
CA TYR A 51 3.63 -16.65 -25.41
C TYR A 51 4.01 -15.19 -25.72
N ARG A 52 5.14 -14.72 -25.16
CA ARG A 52 5.62 -13.32 -25.18
C ARG A 52 5.86 -12.71 -26.58
N ALA A 53 5.82 -13.52 -27.65
CA ALA A 53 6.06 -13.08 -29.03
C ALA A 53 4.80 -12.56 -29.76
N ASN A 54 3.59 -13.03 -29.41
CA ASN A 54 2.36 -12.75 -30.16
C ASN A 54 1.41 -11.71 -29.51
N LEU A 55 1.70 -11.25 -28.30
CA LEU A 55 0.85 -10.32 -27.53
C LEU A 55 1.25 -8.83 -27.66
N LYS A 56 1.97 -8.47 -28.74
CA LYS A 56 2.29 -7.06 -29.08
C LYS A 56 1.13 -6.28 -29.72
N ALA A 57 -0.07 -6.86 -29.80
CA ALA A 57 -1.25 -6.23 -30.37
C ALA A 57 -2.43 -6.32 -29.38
N HIS A 58 -3.12 -5.19 -29.19
CA HIS A 58 -4.36 -5.05 -28.40
C HIS A 58 -4.27 -5.15 -26.87
N PHE A 59 -3.16 -4.70 -26.27
CA PHE A 59 -3.23 -4.08 -24.94
C PHE A 59 -3.49 -2.58 -25.12
N ALA A 60 -4.77 -2.19 -25.15
CA ALA A 60 -5.22 -0.83 -25.44
C ALA A 60 -5.38 0.00 -24.14
N ALA A 61 -4.38 -0.08 -23.27
CA ALA A 61 -4.40 0.54 -21.94
C ALA A 61 -4.78 2.03 -22.01
N MET A 62 -5.70 2.43 -21.14
CA MET A 62 -6.37 3.74 -21.20
C MET A 62 -5.37 4.91 -21.14
N PRO A 63 -5.60 6.00 -21.91
CA PRO A 63 -4.66 7.11 -22.01
C PRO A 63 -4.41 7.77 -20.64
N PRO A 64 -3.17 8.20 -20.34
CA PRO A 64 -2.82 8.75 -19.03
C PRO A 64 -3.65 9.98 -18.68
N THR A 65 -4.36 9.91 -17.56
CA THR A 65 -5.22 10.99 -17.06
C THR A 65 -4.44 11.87 -16.09
N LYS A 66 -4.54 13.19 -16.27
CA LYS A 66 -3.83 14.19 -15.44
C LYS A 66 -4.56 14.40 -14.11
N LEU A 67 -3.80 14.49 -13.01
CA LEU A 67 -4.33 14.70 -11.65
C LEU A 67 -4.81 16.13 -11.36
N GLY A 68 -4.47 17.10 -12.22
CA GLY A 68 -4.88 18.49 -12.05
C GLY A 68 -4.38 19.09 -10.74
N SER A 69 -5.29 19.54 -9.87
CA SER A 69 -4.97 20.09 -8.55
C SER A 69 -4.52 19.06 -7.51
N ALA A 70 -4.62 17.75 -7.78
CA ALA A 70 -4.26 16.69 -6.83
C ALA A 70 -2.76 16.28 -6.89
N VAL A 71 -1.95 16.94 -7.72
CA VAL A 71 -0.51 16.65 -7.85
C VAL A 71 0.28 16.84 -6.54
N PRO A 72 0.06 17.90 -5.73
CA PRO A 72 0.79 18.06 -4.47
C PRO A 72 0.56 16.90 -3.49
N GLN A 73 -0.67 16.40 -3.40
CA GLN A 73 -1.01 15.27 -2.53
C GLN A 73 -0.38 13.96 -3.02
N LEU A 74 -0.19 13.77 -4.33
CA LEU A 74 0.63 12.67 -4.86
C LEU A 74 2.09 12.81 -4.44
N GLN A 75 2.66 14.02 -4.51
CA GLN A 75 4.06 14.28 -4.14
C GLN A 75 4.31 14.09 -2.63
N GLU A 76 3.39 14.52 -1.78
CA GLU A 76 3.44 14.29 -0.32
C GLU A 76 3.35 12.79 0.01
N LEU A 77 2.41 12.07 -0.62
CA LEU A 77 2.25 10.62 -0.46
C LEU A 77 3.52 9.88 -0.91
N ALA A 78 4.02 10.19 -2.10
CA ALA A 78 5.25 9.63 -2.66
C ALA A 78 6.46 9.83 -1.75
N LYS A 79 6.62 11.05 -1.21
CA LYS A 79 7.68 11.38 -0.28
C LYS A 79 7.60 10.53 0.99
N TRP A 80 6.41 10.37 1.58
CA TRP A 80 6.23 9.51 2.74
C TRP A 80 6.50 8.02 2.45
N VAL A 81 6.09 7.51 1.29
CA VAL A 81 6.38 6.12 0.88
C VAL A 81 7.88 5.88 0.69
N TYR A 82 8.62 6.87 0.16
CA TYR A 82 10.08 6.80 0.04
C TYR A 82 10.80 6.95 1.39
N GLU A 83 10.44 7.97 2.20
CA GLU A 83 11.20 8.33 3.41
C GLU A 83 10.79 7.58 4.69
N SER A 84 9.60 6.96 4.79
CA SER A 84 9.10 6.46 6.09
C SER A 84 8.14 5.26 6.09
N ALA A 85 7.47 4.91 4.98
CA ALA A 85 6.46 3.85 5.02
C ALA A 85 7.06 2.45 5.26
N LYS A 86 6.50 1.70 6.23
CA LYS A 86 6.81 0.28 6.46
C LYS A 86 6.30 -0.57 5.29
N MET A 87 7.20 -1.30 4.62
CA MET A 87 6.87 -2.24 3.54
C MET A 87 7.17 -3.68 3.96
N GLN A 88 6.26 -4.62 3.71
CA GLN A 88 6.51 -6.06 3.89
C GLN A 88 7.38 -6.56 2.73
N GLN A 89 8.61 -6.97 3.04
CA GLN A 89 9.62 -7.39 2.05
C GLN A 89 9.10 -8.52 1.14
N ASP A 90 8.51 -9.58 1.71
CA ASP A 90 8.06 -10.78 0.99
C ASP A 90 6.91 -10.54 0.00
N LYS A 91 6.24 -9.38 0.10
CA LYS A 91 5.01 -9.08 -0.67
C LYS A 91 5.04 -7.73 -1.38
N SER A 92 6.11 -6.94 -1.23
CA SER A 92 6.24 -5.62 -1.85
C SER A 92 5.05 -4.69 -1.59
N ILE A 93 4.40 -4.78 -0.41
CA ILE A 93 3.18 -4.03 -0.06
C ILE A 93 3.36 -3.22 1.23
N CYS A 94 2.69 -2.08 1.34
CA CYS A 94 2.69 -1.26 2.54
C CYS A 94 1.92 -1.93 3.69
N VAL A 95 2.56 -1.99 4.85
CA VAL A 95 1.99 -2.51 6.10
C VAL A 95 2.09 -1.49 7.22
N ASP A 96 2.20 -0.20 6.86
CA ASP A 96 2.18 0.89 7.83
C ASP A 96 0.74 1.19 8.27
N ASP A 97 0.55 1.34 9.57
CA ASP A 97 -0.74 1.64 10.21
C ASP A 97 -1.31 2.98 9.71
N ASN A 98 -0.43 3.94 9.36
CA ASN A 98 -0.79 5.28 8.93
C ASN A 98 -1.12 5.36 7.43
N GLN A 99 -1.03 4.26 6.66
CA GLN A 99 -1.20 4.30 5.20
C GLN A 99 -2.56 4.89 4.77
N PHE A 100 -3.62 4.70 5.56
CA PHE A 100 -4.91 5.33 5.32
C PHE A 100 -4.87 6.84 5.51
N GLU A 101 -4.31 7.33 6.63
CA GLU A 101 -4.17 8.76 6.90
C GLU A 101 -3.35 9.46 5.81
N LYS A 102 -2.26 8.85 5.33
CA LYS A 102 -1.39 9.45 4.31
C LYS A 102 -1.96 9.39 2.90
N THR A 103 -2.77 8.38 2.56
CA THR A 103 -3.39 8.25 1.23
C THR A 103 -4.68 9.07 1.11
N LEU A 104 -5.43 9.26 2.20
CA LEU A 104 -6.73 9.94 2.20
C LEU A 104 -6.74 11.36 1.60
N PRO A 105 -5.73 12.24 1.76
CA PRO A 105 -5.70 13.55 1.12
C PRO A 105 -5.77 13.47 -0.41
N LEU A 106 -5.05 12.53 -1.03
CA LEU A 106 -5.08 12.31 -2.47
C LEU A 106 -6.45 11.77 -2.92
N LEU A 107 -6.99 10.78 -2.20
CA LEU A 107 -8.31 10.21 -2.53
C LEU A 107 -9.45 11.23 -2.38
N LYS A 108 -9.35 12.16 -1.42
CA LYS A 108 -10.26 13.31 -1.28
C LYS A 108 -10.11 14.32 -2.41
N ALA A 109 -8.88 14.64 -2.82
CA ALA A 109 -8.62 15.54 -3.94
C ALA A 109 -9.16 14.99 -5.28
N LEU A 110 -9.19 13.66 -5.44
CA LEU A 110 -9.77 12.95 -6.59
C LEU A 110 -11.28 12.62 -6.41
N GLY A 111 -11.85 12.87 -5.22
CA GLY A 111 -13.25 12.58 -4.90
C GLY A 111 -13.60 11.09 -4.77
N TYR A 112 -12.60 10.21 -4.69
CA TYR A 112 -12.80 8.75 -4.53
C TYR A 112 -13.24 8.36 -3.13
N ASP A 113 -12.97 9.22 -2.13
CA ASP A 113 -13.44 9.09 -0.75
C ASP A 113 -14.97 8.93 -0.62
N LYS A 114 -15.72 9.40 -1.63
CA LYS A 114 -17.19 9.38 -1.72
C LYS A 114 -17.74 8.14 -2.45
N ILE A 115 -16.89 7.31 -3.05
CA ILE A 115 -17.32 6.16 -3.85
C ILE A 115 -17.48 4.94 -2.94
N GLN A 116 -18.70 4.52 -2.64
CA GLN A 116 -18.94 3.35 -1.78
C GLN A 116 -18.24 2.10 -2.37
N GLY A 117 -17.45 1.41 -1.54
CA GLY A 117 -16.70 0.23 -1.95
C GLY A 117 -15.34 0.51 -2.61
N TYR A 118 -14.82 1.74 -2.55
CA TYR A 118 -13.42 2.00 -2.92
C TYR A 118 -12.45 1.24 -2.00
N GLY A 119 -11.29 0.87 -2.56
CA GLY A 119 -10.15 0.34 -1.82
C GLY A 119 -8.84 0.82 -2.45
N PHE A 120 -7.72 0.60 -1.79
CA PHE A 120 -6.40 0.89 -2.34
C PHE A 120 -5.32 0.02 -1.71
N ALA A 121 -4.15 -0.05 -2.34
CA ALA A 121 -2.93 -0.63 -1.81
C ALA A 121 -1.70 0.13 -2.32
N ILE A 122 -0.68 0.29 -1.47
CA ILE A 122 0.61 0.87 -1.87
C ILE A 122 1.63 -0.25 -2.03
N HIS A 123 2.36 -0.23 -3.14
CA HIS A 123 3.34 -1.25 -3.51
C HIS A 123 4.73 -0.67 -3.82
N ARG A 124 5.77 -1.47 -3.59
CA ARG A 124 7.18 -1.21 -3.95
C ARG A 124 7.64 -2.29 -4.93
N ILE A 125 7.44 -2.04 -6.22
CA ILE A 125 7.77 -2.99 -7.30
C ILE A 125 9.29 -3.00 -7.52
N SER A 126 9.86 -4.19 -7.72
CA SER A 126 11.31 -4.37 -7.85
C SER A 126 11.65 -5.56 -8.77
N GLY A 127 11.54 -5.33 -10.07
CA GLY A 127 11.57 -6.33 -11.14
C GLY A 127 10.17 -6.62 -11.66
N ASN A 128 9.96 -7.83 -12.20
CA ASN A 128 8.69 -8.26 -12.76
C ASN A 128 7.59 -8.39 -11.68
N THR A 129 6.39 -7.90 -11.99
CA THR A 129 5.17 -8.03 -11.20
C THR A 129 3.96 -8.03 -12.14
N GLU A 130 3.02 -8.94 -11.91
CA GLU A 130 1.76 -9.02 -12.64
C GLU A 130 0.69 -8.20 -11.89
N ILE A 131 0.11 -7.19 -12.56
CA ILE A 131 -1.01 -6.41 -12.05
C ILE A 131 -2.29 -7.02 -12.61
N ILE A 132 -2.96 -7.83 -11.79
CA ILE A 132 -4.19 -8.55 -12.17
C ILE A 132 -5.39 -7.58 -12.16
N LYS A 133 -6.18 -7.58 -13.24
CA LYS A 133 -7.49 -6.91 -13.25
C LYS A 133 -8.54 -7.82 -12.61
N GLY A 134 -9.34 -7.29 -11.69
CA GLY A 134 -10.50 -7.99 -11.12
C GLY A 134 -11.78 -7.73 -11.93
N ASP A 135 -12.63 -8.75 -12.06
CA ASP A 135 -13.93 -8.61 -12.70
C ASP A 135 -14.84 -7.64 -11.93
N GLY A 136 -15.48 -6.70 -12.63
CA GLY A 136 -16.33 -5.68 -12.01
C GLY A 136 -15.57 -4.56 -11.29
N ILE A 137 -14.24 -4.51 -11.41
CA ILE A 137 -13.37 -3.57 -10.68
C ILE A 137 -12.53 -2.77 -11.68
N ARG A 138 -12.59 -1.44 -11.54
CA ARG A 138 -11.69 -0.50 -12.21
C ARG A 138 -10.42 -0.35 -11.37
N THR A 139 -9.30 -0.83 -11.90
CA THR A 139 -7.99 -0.74 -11.25
C THR A 139 -7.25 0.49 -11.80
N LEU A 140 -6.95 1.46 -10.94
CA LEU A 140 -6.22 2.69 -11.30
C LEU A 140 -4.80 2.66 -10.74
N PHE A 141 -3.81 2.89 -11.58
CA PHE A 141 -2.38 2.86 -11.23
C PHE A 141 -1.79 4.27 -11.19
N PHE A 142 -1.21 4.64 -10.05
CA PHE A 142 -0.57 5.93 -9.80
C PHE A 142 0.92 5.70 -9.48
N PRO A 143 1.87 6.10 -10.34
CA PRO A 143 3.29 6.03 -10.02
C PRO A 143 3.64 7.05 -8.92
N LEU A 144 4.39 6.61 -7.91
CA LEU A 144 4.83 7.44 -6.79
C LEU A 144 6.34 7.79 -6.86
N SER A 145 7.21 6.89 -7.32
CA SER A 145 8.66 7.17 -7.43
C SER A 145 9.30 6.39 -8.57
N VAL A 146 10.38 6.91 -9.17
CA VAL A 146 11.09 6.24 -10.28
C VAL A 146 12.59 6.18 -10.01
N GLY A 147 13.07 5.04 -9.51
CA GLY A 147 14.49 4.85 -9.17
C GLY A 147 14.88 5.35 -7.78
N SER A 148 16.19 5.53 -7.56
CA SER A 148 16.78 5.67 -6.22
C SER A 148 17.36 7.06 -5.98
N GLY A 149 16.61 7.93 -5.32
CA GLY A 149 17.09 9.24 -4.87
C GLY A 149 15.95 10.18 -4.45
N ARG A 150 16.29 11.32 -3.84
CA ARG A 150 15.32 12.41 -3.58
C ARG A 150 14.81 13.05 -4.87
N GLU A 151 15.67 13.13 -5.88
CA GLU A 151 15.35 13.57 -7.25
C GLU A 151 14.42 12.61 -8.01
N SER A 152 14.10 11.42 -7.45
CA SER A 152 13.25 10.37 -8.03
C SER A 152 11.84 10.28 -7.42
N ILE A 153 11.49 11.17 -6.48
CA ILE A 153 10.19 11.16 -5.78
C ILE A 153 9.16 11.91 -6.64
N ALA A 154 8.13 11.18 -7.12
CA ALA A 154 7.09 11.65 -8.03
C ALA A 154 7.64 12.35 -9.30
N SER A 155 8.80 11.89 -9.77
CA SER A 155 9.59 12.45 -10.86
C SER A 155 10.19 11.34 -11.73
N GLY A 156 10.43 11.64 -13.01
CA GLY A 156 10.74 10.64 -14.03
C GLY A 156 9.49 9.99 -14.62
N ASN A 157 9.64 9.39 -15.80
CA ASN A 157 8.54 8.72 -16.51
C ASN A 157 8.59 7.21 -16.28
N VAL A 158 7.43 6.54 -16.33
CA VAL A 158 7.31 5.08 -16.21
C VAL A 158 6.57 4.53 -17.43
N GLU A 159 7.14 3.51 -18.09
CA GLU A 159 6.39 2.73 -19.08
C GLU A 159 5.60 1.60 -18.38
N VAL A 160 4.27 1.59 -18.57
CA VAL A 160 3.36 0.56 -18.02
C VAL A 160 2.41 0.16 -19.14
N ALA A 161 2.27 -1.14 -19.42
CA ALA A 161 1.49 -1.66 -20.56
C ALA A 161 1.84 -1.02 -21.93
N GLY A 162 3.09 -0.56 -22.12
CA GLY A 162 3.53 0.17 -23.31
C GLY A 162 3.13 1.65 -23.35
N VAL A 163 2.51 2.17 -22.28
CA VAL A 163 2.09 3.56 -22.13
C VAL A 163 3.06 4.30 -21.21
N MET A 164 3.58 5.44 -21.67
CA MET A 164 4.51 6.27 -20.91
C MET A 164 3.74 7.22 -19.98
N LEU A 165 3.76 6.93 -18.68
CA LEU A 165 3.23 7.78 -17.62
C LEU A 165 4.23 8.88 -17.29
N THR A 166 3.77 10.12 -17.19
CA THR A 166 4.56 11.25 -16.71
C THR A 166 4.20 11.58 -15.26
N PRO A 167 5.06 12.31 -14.51
CA PRO A 167 4.69 12.89 -13.22
C PRO A 167 3.33 13.59 -13.25
N GLY A 168 2.52 13.37 -12.21
CA GLY A 168 1.17 13.95 -12.13
C GLY A 168 0.11 13.30 -13.05
N THR A 169 0.39 12.12 -13.62
CA THR A 169 -0.60 11.30 -14.34
C THR A 169 -0.84 9.95 -13.67
N PHE A 170 -1.99 9.35 -13.97
CA PHE A 170 -2.35 7.97 -13.63
C PHE A 170 -2.96 7.28 -14.85
N MET A 171 -3.07 5.95 -14.82
CA MET A 171 -3.77 5.18 -15.86
C MET A 171 -4.79 4.23 -15.26
N GLU A 172 -5.70 3.75 -16.11
CA GLU A 172 -6.61 2.65 -15.79
C GLU A 172 -6.08 1.36 -16.43
N ILE A 173 -5.92 0.34 -15.60
CA ILE A 173 -5.51 -1.01 -15.97
C ILE A 173 -6.77 -1.75 -16.42
N ASP A 174 -6.99 -1.81 -17.73
CA ASP A 174 -8.16 -2.39 -18.37
C ASP A 174 -8.13 -3.94 -18.43
N SER A 175 -6.95 -4.51 -18.22
CA SER A 175 -6.56 -5.90 -18.46
C SER A 175 -5.31 -6.29 -17.64
N THR A 176 -5.11 -7.58 -17.37
CA THR A 176 -3.95 -8.04 -16.58
C THR A 176 -2.64 -7.70 -17.28
N THR A 177 -1.75 -7.01 -16.56
CA THR A 177 -0.56 -6.35 -17.12
C THR A 177 0.73 -6.83 -16.43
N ASP A 178 1.67 -7.35 -17.21
CA ASP A 178 3.07 -7.53 -16.79
C ASP A 178 3.78 -6.17 -16.69
N LEU A 179 4.44 -5.90 -15.56
CA LEU A 179 5.27 -4.71 -15.33
C LEU A 179 6.65 -5.12 -14.80
N ASP A 180 7.73 -4.70 -15.49
CA ASP A 180 9.11 -4.90 -15.06
C ASP A 180 9.73 -3.55 -14.69
N ALA A 181 9.77 -3.22 -13.40
CA ALA A 181 10.09 -1.86 -12.95
C ALA A 181 10.73 -1.80 -11.55
N ARG A 182 11.31 -0.64 -11.22
CA ARG A 182 11.75 -0.29 -9.86
C ARG A 182 11.13 1.03 -9.45
N LEU A 183 9.97 0.94 -8.80
CA LEU A 183 9.12 2.07 -8.47
C LEU A 183 8.29 1.80 -7.21
N ASP A 184 7.87 2.87 -6.56
CA ASP A 184 6.69 2.84 -5.68
C ASP A 184 5.45 3.23 -6.47
N CYS A 185 4.30 2.62 -6.16
CA CYS A 185 3.01 3.00 -6.72
C CYS A 185 1.87 2.88 -5.70
N LEU A 186 0.81 3.65 -5.95
CA LEU A 186 -0.50 3.46 -5.36
C LEU A 186 -1.40 2.79 -6.41
N ILE A 187 -2.08 1.73 -6.03
CA ILE A 187 -3.16 1.12 -6.82
C ILE A 187 -4.48 1.42 -6.11
N VAL A 188 -5.45 1.99 -6.82
CA VAL A 188 -6.80 2.27 -6.30
C VAL A 188 -7.80 1.37 -7.04
N TYR A 189 -8.66 0.72 -6.27
CA TYR A 189 -9.73 -0.15 -6.76
C TYR A 189 -11.06 0.57 -6.59
N LEU A 190 -11.79 0.76 -7.69
CA LEU A 190 -13.13 1.34 -7.71
C LEU A 190 -14.12 0.34 -8.30
N PRO A 191 -15.38 0.27 -7.85
CA PRO A 191 -16.40 -0.52 -8.54
C PRO A 191 -16.61 0.00 -9.98
N GLU A 192 -16.83 -0.92 -10.93
CA GLU A 192 -17.32 -0.55 -12.26
C GLU A 192 -18.71 0.12 -12.16
N ARG A 193 -18.94 1.13 -12.99
CA ARG A 193 -20.24 1.80 -13.09
C ARG A 193 -21.18 0.92 -13.92
N ARG A 194 -22.24 0.43 -13.28
CA ARG A 194 -23.42 -0.16 -13.94
C ARG A 194 -24.35 0.95 -14.44
#